data_AF-A0A250J0R0-F1
#
_entry.id   AF-A0A250J0R0-F1
#
_cell.length_a   1.000
_cell.length_b   1.000
_cell.length_c   1.000
_cell.angle_alpha   90.00
_cell.angle_beta   90.00
_cell.angle_gamma   90.00
#
_symmetry.space_group_name_H-M   'P 1'
#
loop_
_entity.id
_entity.type
_entity.pdbx_description
1 polymer ?
#
loop_
_entity_poly.entity_id
_entity_poly.type
_entity_poly.pdbx_seq_one_letter_code
_entity_poly.pdbx_strand_id
1 'polypeptide(L)'
;MHLPSLRVLAVLSVTALLSACSDEISSDEQARRAYLGLDKSIEKSLQLGFAGFNAASSANIPPQSTTGDAAGTLGITGQVDQGSSANKGMRLRVGMTGYTDGEVTVSEEEEPVNITYQTTTDTAAQPALDLSLRNIPNGTFTGTLVGSFQMAGDIEGEVSLNLSMSGQIEDDGTGKVRRKAGSTTVTGTAKSSNGGEFQVNVTL
;
A
#
# COMPACT_ATOMS: atom_id res chain seq x y z
N MET A 1 19.38 14.08 -72.06
CA MET A 1 18.83 12.91 -71.34
C MET A 1 19.68 12.74 -70.08
N HIS A 2 19.48 13.37 -68.93
CA HIS A 2 18.31 13.58 -68.06
C HIS A 2 17.73 12.29 -67.45
N LEU A 3 18.20 11.94 -66.24
CA LEU A 3 17.45 11.61 -64.99
C LEU A 3 18.37 10.88 -63.94
N PRO A 4 18.05 10.86 -62.63
CA PRO A 4 18.83 11.61 -61.64
C PRO A 4 19.34 10.82 -60.41
N SER A 5 20.16 11.54 -59.63
CA SER A 5 20.58 11.36 -58.23
C SER A 5 19.56 10.67 -57.31
N LEU A 6 19.95 9.57 -56.67
CA LEU A 6 19.27 8.98 -55.52
C LEU A 6 19.91 9.54 -54.24
N ARG A 7 19.25 10.51 -53.60
CA ARG A 7 19.61 10.98 -52.26
C ARG A 7 19.04 9.99 -51.24
N VAL A 8 19.91 9.25 -50.58
CA VAL A 8 19.57 8.43 -49.41
C VAL A 8 19.34 9.37 -48.23
N LEU A 9 18.08 9.52 -47.84
CA LEU A 9 17.68 10.24 -46.63
C LEU A 9 17.85 9.26 -45.44
N ALA A 10 18.95 9.40 -44.69
CA ALA A 10 19.13 8.68 -43.44
C ALA A 10 18.25 9.35 -42.37
N VAL A 11 17.12 8.72 -42.05
CA VAL A 11 16.28 9.10 -40.90
C VAL A 11 17.01 8.62 -39.64
N LEU A 12 17.64 9.56 -38.94
CA LEU A 12 18.26 9.34 -37.64
C LEU A 12 17.14 9.33 -36.59
N SER A 13 16.54 8.17 -36.34
CA SER A 13 15.61 7.96 -35.23
C SER A 13 16.38 8.03 -33.92
N VAL A 14 16.44 9.22 -33.31
CA VAL A 14 16.89 9.41 -31.92
C VAL A 14 15.86 8.76 -31.01
N THR A 15 16.10 7.52 -30.63
CA THR A 15 15.39 6.89 -29.52
C THR A 15 15.96 7.52 -28.25
N ALA A 16 15.26 8.52 -27.71
CA ALA A 16 15.52 9.03 -26.39
C ALA A 16 15.21 7.91 -25.39
N LEU A 17 16.24 7.16 -25.00
CA LEU A 17 16.23 6.34 -23.80
C LEU A 17 16.09 7.32 -22.64
N LEU A 18 14.86 7.65 -22.28
CA LEU A 18 14.55 8.16 -20.96
C LEU A 18 14.97 7.03 -20.00
N SER A 19 16.17 7.13 -19.46
CA SER A 19 16.49 6.41 -18.25
C SER A 19 15.47 6.88 -17.22
N ALA A 20 14.49 6.04 -16.91
CA ALA A 20 13.72 6.20 -15.69
C ALA A 20 14.74 6.10 -14.55
N CYS A 21 15.27 7.25 -14.12
CA CYS A 21 15.92 7.32 -12.83
C CYS A 21 14.81 7.01 -11.84
N SER A 22 14.86 5.81 -11.30
CA SER A 22 14.06 5.46 -10.16
C SER A 22 14.53 6.32 -8.99
N ASP A 23 13.65 7.17 -8.49
CA ASP A 23 13.99 8.16 -7.48
C ASP A 23 13.37 7.75 -6.13
N GLU A 24 14.11 8.04 -5.05
CA GLU A 24 13.54 8.04 -3.70
C GLU A 24 12.40 9.07 -3.61
N ILE A 25 11.52 8.90 -2.60
CA ILE A 25 10.51 9.93 -2.33
C ILE A 25 11.21 11.27 -2.09
N SER A 26 10.85 12.24 -2.92
CA SER A 26 11.38 13.61 -2.91
C SER A 26 10.28 14.68 -2.99
N SER A 27 9.01 14.26 -2.99
CA SER A 27 7.84 15.14 -3.06
C SER A 27 6.61 14.53 -2.39
N ASP A 28 5.66 15.39 -2.04
CA ASP A 28 4.34 14.98 -1.52
C ASP A 28 3.59 14.08 -2.52
N GLU A 29 3.76 14.31 -3.83
CA GLU A 29 3.10 13.49 -4.86
C GLU A 29 3.67 12.08 -4.92
N GLN A 30 4.99 11.91 -4.84
CA GLN A 30 5.60 10.58 -4.72
C GLN A 30 5.21 9.89 -3.41
N ALA A 31 5.13 10.64 -2.30
CA ALA A 31 4.65 10.10 -1.02
C ALA A 31 3.19 9.61 -1.11
N ARG A 32 2.34 10.37 -1.80
CA ARG A 32 0.95 10.02 -2.07
C ARG A 32 0.86 8.73 -2.89
N ARG A 33 1.62 8.61 -3.98
CA ARG A 33 1.69 7.40 -4.82
C ARG A 33 2.20 6.18 -4.06
N ALA A 34 3.24 6.37 -3.25
CA ALA A 34 3.78 5.32 -2.39
C ALA A 34 2.73 4.77 -1.41
N TYR A 35 1.86 5.63 -0.86
CA TYR A 35 0.72 5.17 -0.06
C TYR A 35 -0.36 4.48 -0.90
N LEU A 36 -0.71 5.02 -2.08
CA LEU A 36 -1.77 4.45 -2.93
C LEU A 36 -1.45 3.02 -3.36
N GLY A 37 -0.19 2.69 -3.62
CA GLY A 37 0.23 1.30 -3.91
C GLY A 37 0.11 0.36 -2.70
N LEU A 38 0.04 0.88 -1.48
CA LEU A 38 -0.20 0.11 -0.25
C LEU A 38 -1.68 0.05 0.15
N ASP A 39 -2.56 0.88 -0.40
CA ASP A 39 -3.91 1.06 0.14
C ASP A 39 -4.72 -0.26 0.18
N LYS A 40 -4.68 -1.03 -0.91
CA LYS A 40 -5.33 -2.35 -0.98
C LYS A 40 -4.77 -3.35 0.05
N SER A 41 -3.49 -3.22 0.42
CA SER A 41 -2.89 -4.05 1.47
C SER A 41 -3.54 -3.81 2.84
N ILE A 42 -4.07 -2.61 3.11
CA ILE A 42 -4.77 -2.29 4.35
C ILE A 42 -6.10 -3.04 4.43
N GLU A 43 -6.84 -3.09 3.31
CA GLU A 43 -8.06 -3.87 3.22
C GLU A 43 -7.80 -5.37 3.35
N LYS A 44 -6.77 -5.89 2.67
CA LYS A 44 -6.35 -7.29 2.85
C LYS A 44 -5.92 -7.58 4.28
N SER A 45 -5.21 -6.65 4.93
CA SER A 45 -4.78 -6.79 6.32
C SER A 45 -5.97 -6.84 7.29
N LEU A 46 -7.01 -6.04 7.06
CA LEU A 46 -8.27 -6.10 7.81
C LEU A 46 -8.92 -7.49 7.70
N GLN A 47 -9.01 -8.03 6.48
CA GLN A 47 -9.59 -9.35 6.24
C GLN A 47 -8.76 -10.46 6.88
N LEU A 48 -7.42 -10.41 6.76
CA LEU A 48 -6.52 -11.36 7.39
C LEU A 48 -6.60 -11.28 8.93
N GLY A 49 -6.77 -10.07 9.49
CA GLY A 49 -7.01 -9.88 10.92
C GLY A 49 -8.25 -10.63 11.40
N PHE A 50 -9.38 -10.51 10.68
CA PHE A 50 -10.60 -11.27 11.01
C PHE A 50 -10.45 -12.77 10.78
N ALA A 51 -9.75 -13.20 9.72
CA ALA A 51 -9.46 -14.62 9.50
C ALA A 51 -8.65 -15.20 10.67
N GLY A 52 -7.63 -14.47 11.12
CA GLY A 52 -6.84 -14.81 12.29
C GLY A 52 -7.68 -14.85 13.59
N PHE A 53 -8.56 -13.87 13.80
CA PHE A 53 -9.48 -13.84 14.93
C PHE A 53 -10.38 -15.08 14.98
N ASN A 54 -10.96 -15.48 13.84
CA ASN A 54 -11.84 -16.64 13.74
C ASN A 54 -11.09 -17.97 13.95
N ALA A 55 -9.79 -18.00 13.65
CA ALA A 55 -8.94 -19.18 13.84
C ALA A 55 -8.29 -19.24 15.24
N ALA A 56 -8.25 -18.14 15.98
CA ALA A 56 -7.55 -18.03 17.24
C ALA A 56 -8.40 -18.51 18.44
N SER A 57 -7.73 -19.13 19.42
CA SER A 57 -8.30 -19.40 20.74
C SER A 57 -7.97 -18.30 21.77
N SER A 58 -7.31 -17.22 21.35
CA SER A 58 -6.85 -16.12 22.20
C SER A 58 -6.78 -14.81 21.40
N ALA A 59 -6.42 -13.70 22.05
CA ALA A 59 -6.23 -12.43 21.35
C ALA A 59 -5.08 -12.46 20.34
N ASN A 60 -4.07 -13.31 20.53
CA ASN A 60 -3.00 -13.50 19.55
C ASN A 60 -3.55 -14.31 18.37
N ILE A 61 -3.46 -13.76 17.17
CA ILE A 61 -3.89 -14.45 15.96
C ILE A 61 -2.77 -15.34 15.41
N PRO A 62 -3.06 -16.55 14.90
CA PRO A 62 -2.09 -17.31 14.14
C PRO A 62 -1.67 -16.52 12.89
N PRO A 63 -0.42 -16.65 12.41
CA PRO A 63 0.02 -15.98 11.19
C PRO A 63 -0.92 -16.25 10.02
N GLN A 64 -1.30 -15.20 9.30
CA GLN A 64 -2.13 -15.23 8.10
C GLN A 64 -1.36 -14.66 6.92
N SER A 65 -1.68 -15.07 5.70
CA SER A 65 -1.02 -14.54 4.50
C SER A 65 -1.92 -14.58 3.27
N THR A 66 -1.65 -13.69 2.32
CA THR A 66 -2.25 -13.68 0.99
C THR A 66 -1.22 -13.17 -0.04
N THR A 67 -1.56 -13.25 -1.32
CA THR A 67 -0.75 -12.67 -2.41
C THR A 67 -1.17 -11.24 -2.73
N GLY A 68 -0.26 -10.46 -3.30
CA GLY A 68 -0.63 -9.26 -4.04
C GLY A 68 -1.48 -9.62 -5.26
N ASP A 69 -2.25 -8.66 -5.77
CA ASP A 69 -3.06 -8.86 -6.98
C ASP A 69 -2.17 -9.14 -8.20
N ALA A 70 -0.96 -8.54 -8.24
CA ALA A 70 0.01 -8.74 -9.29
C ALA A 70 1.14 -9.70 -8.89
N ALA A 71 1.77 -9.49 -7.73
CA ALA A 71 2.87 -10.33 -7.27
C ALA A 71 3.16 -10.24 -5.76
N GLY A 72 4.05 -11.12 -5.29
CA GLY A 72 4.56 -11.13 -3.93
C GLY A 72 3.52 -11.52 -2.88
N THR A 73 3.92 -11.39 -1.61
CA THR A 73 3.13 -11.87 -0.48
C THR A 73 2.97 -10.80 0.60
N LEU A 74 1.75 -10.73 1.15
CA LEU A 74 1.39 -10.00 2.36
C LEU A 74 1.16 -11.01 3.48
N GLY A 75 1.87 -10.85 4.59
CA GLY A 75 1.73 -11.62 5.82
C GLY A 75 1.25 -10.73 6.97
N ILE A 76 0.39 -11.27 7.82
CA ILE A 76 -0.16 -10.59 8.98
C ILE A 76 -0.01 -11.46 10.22
N THR A 77 0.57 -10.87 11.26
CA THR A 77 0.58 -11.41 12.63
C THR A 77 0.07 -10.35 13.60
N GLY A 78 -0.12 -10.70 14.87
CA GLY A 78 -0.44 -9.73 15.92
C GLY A 78 -1.64 -10.14 16.74
N GLN A 79 -2.49 -9.17 17.06
CA GLN A 79 -3.60 -9.34 18.00
C GLN A 79 -4.90 -8.77 17.49
N VAL A 80 -6.00 -9.43 17.83
CA VAL A 80 -7.37 -8.90 17.67
C VAL A 80 -8.12 -9.10 18.97
N ASP A 81 -8.84 -8.07 19.42
CA ASP A 81 -9.59 -8.11 20.67
C ASP A 81 -10.63 -9.25 20.66
N GLN A 82 -10.67 -10.02 21.73
CA GLN A 82 -11.57 -11.17 21.88
C GLN A 82 -12.93 -10.79 22.48
N GLY A 83 -13.93 -11.63 22.22
CA GLY A 83 -15.28 -11.49 22.75
C GLY A 83 -16.33 -11.07 21.72
N SER A 84 -17.59 -11.09 22.13
CA SER A 84 -18.77 -10.91 21.25
C SER A 84 -19.09 -9.46 20.87
N SER A 85 -18.29 -8.48 21.33
CA SER A 85 -18.51 -7.06 21.04
C SER A 85 -18.46 -6.76 19.53
N ALA A 86 -19.34 -5.89 19.05
CA ALA A 86 -19.27 -5.33 17.69
C ALA A 86 -18.14 -4.30 17.52
N ASN A 87 -17.39 -4.00 18.58
CA ASN A 87 -16.18 -3.20 18.55
C ASN A 87 -14.95 -4.12 18.63
N LYS A 88 -13.93 -3.84 17.83
CA LYS A 88 -12.70 -4.63 17.77
C LYS A 88 -11.49 -3.71 17.64
N GLY A 89 -10.51 -3.87 18.51
CA GLY A 89 -9.15 -3.43 18.27
C GLY A 89 -8.37 -4.50 17.50
N MET A 90 -7.54 -4.08 16.55
CA MET A 90 -6.57 -4.92 15.86
C MET A 90 -5.20 -4.25 16.00
N ARG A 91 -4.20 -5.02 16.42
CA ARG A 91 -2.79 -4.58 16.52
C ARG A 91 -1.96 -5.52 15.67
N LEU A 92 -1.73 -5.14 14.43
CA LEU A 92 -1.21 -6.04 13.40
C LEU A 92 0.24 -5.68 13.05
N ARG A 93 1.01 -6.69 12.66
CA ARG A 93 2.34 -6.56 12.07
C ARG A 93 2.29 -6.96 10.61
N VAL A 94 2.78 -6.07 9.76
CA VAL A 94 2.68 -6.17 8.31
C VAL A 94 4.00 -6.69 7.72
N GLY A 95 3.99 -7.97 7.33
CA GLY A 95 5.08 -8.60 6.60
C GLY A 95 4.86 -8.50 5.09
N MET A 96 5.85 -8.05 4.33
CA MET A 96 5.78 -8.01 2.86
C MET A 96 7.05 -8.58 2.24
N THR A 97 6.89 -9.31 1.15
CA THR A 97 8.01 -9.81 0.33
C THR A 97 7.68 -9.61 -1.14
N GLY A 98 8.34 -8.63 -1.76
CA GLY A 98 8.09 -8.24 -3.16
C GLY A 98 6.61 -7.97 -3.48
N TYR A 99 5.84 -7.50 -2.49
CA TYR A 99 4.40 -7.36 -2.59
C TYR A 99 4.01 -6.24 -3.56
N THR A 100 3.04 -6.48 -4.43
CA THR A 100 2.41 -5.44 -5.25
C THR A 100 1.01 -5.85 -5.69
N ASP A 101 0.09 -4.88 -5.67
CA ASP A 101 -1.25 -5.03 -6.25
C ASP A 101 -1.34 -4.56 -7.70
N GLY A 102 -0.20 -4.23 -8.32
CA GLY A 102 -0.08 -3.76 -9.69
C GLY A 102 0.22 -2.27 -9.77
N GLU A 103 -0.05 -1.72 -10.95
CA GLU A 103 0.18 -0.31 -11.26
C GLU A 103 -0.67 0.63 -10.41
N VAL A 104 -0.06 1.72 -9.96
CA VAL A 104 -0.71 2.80 -9.22
C VAL A 104 -1.05 3.92 -10.19
N THR A 105 -2.33 4.05 -10.50
CA THR A 105 -2.86 5.15 -11.30
C THR A 105 -3.50 6.20 -10.41
N VAL A 106 -3.04 7.43 -10.54
CA VAL A 106 -3.55 8.59 -9.79
C VAL A 106 -4.68 9.28 -10.54
N SER A 107 -4.46 9.49 -11.84
CA SER A 107 -5.34 10.15 -12.77
C SER A 107 -5.10 9.57 -14.16
N GLU A 108 -6.05 9.72 -15.08
CA GLU A 108 -5.92 9.23 -16.46
C GLU A 108 -4.85 9.99 -17.26
N GLU A 109 -4.40 11.13 -16.75
CA GLU A 109 -3.42 12.02 -17.40
C GLU A 109 -1.98 11.76 -16.93
N GLU A 110 -1.81 10.95 -15.88
CA GLU A 110 -0.50 10.62 -15.32
C GLU A 110 -0.10 9.19 -15.68
N GLU A 111 1.18 9.00 -15.99
CA GLU A 111 1.71 7.66 -16.20
C GLU A 111 1.59 6.83 -14.91
N PRO A 112 1.06 5.60 -14.99
CA PRO A 112 1.00 4.72 -13.84
C PRO A 112 2.41 4.42 -13.34
N VAL A 113 2.54 4.22 -12.02
CA VAL A 113 3.81 3.81 -11.42
C VAL A 113 3.73 2.39 -10.88
N ASN A 114 4.79 1.63 -11.09
CA ASN A 114 4.99 0.30 -10.57
C ASN A 114 5.82 0.38 -9.29
N ILE A 115 5.26 -0.11 -8.19
CA ILE A 115 5.94 -0.14 -6.89
C ILE A 115 5.78 -1.53 -6.30
N THR A 116 6.89 -2.10 -5.84
CA THR A 116 6.90 -3.30 -5.01
C THR A 116 7.38 -2.97 -3.61
N TYR A 117 6.86 -3.68 -2.62
CA TYR A 117 7.10 -3.42 -1.21
C TYR A 117 7.69 -4.63 -0.51
N GLN A 118 8.67 -4.38 0.35
CA GLN A 118 9.26 -5.37 1.22
C GLN A 118 9.40 -4.81 2.63
N THR A 119 9.20 -5.65 3.64
CA THR A 119 9.48 -5.31 5.03
C THR A 119 10.49 -6.28 5.63
N THR A 120 11.01 -5.93 6.80
CA THR A 120 11.93 -6.80 7.54
C THR A 120 11.28 -8.16 7.88
N THR A 121 12.10 -9.20 7.93
CA THR A 121 11.69 -10.54 8.40
C THR A 121 11.56 -10.60 9.92
N ASP A 122 12.12 -9.63 10.65
CA ASP A 122 11.90 -9.50 12.10
C ASP A 122 10.50 -8.95 12.37
N THR A 123 9.60 -9.83 12.81
CA THR A 123 8.20 -9.49 13.11
C THR A 123 8.02 -8.37 14.14
N ALA A 124 8.96 -8.18 15.07
CA ALA A 124 8.86 -7.12 16.06
C ALA A 124 9.16 -5.73 15.48
N ALA A 125 9.95 -5.70 14.40
CA ALA A 125 10.34 -4.49 13.67
C ALA A 125 9.49 -4.25 12.41
N GLN A 126 8.57 -5.16 12.06
CA GLN A 126 7.62 -4.95 10.96
C GLN A 126 6.70 -3.75 11.23
N PRO A 127 6.24 -3.04 10.17
CA PRO A 127 5.27 -1.97 10.30
C PRO A 127 4.05 -2.38 11.11
N ALA A 128 3.66 -1.51 12.04
CA ALA A 128 2.50 -1.68 12.88
C ALA A 128 1.28 -1.06 12.19
N LEU A 129 0.25 -1.88 11.99
CA LEU A 129 -1.07 -1.44 11.57
C LEU A 129 -2.03 -1.63 12.74
N ASP A 130 -2.35 -0.53 13.42
CA ASP A 130 -3.28 -0.52 14.53
C ASP A 130 -4.63 0.03 14.08
N LEU A 131 -5.70 -0.74 14.27
CA LEU A 131 -7.06 -0.39 13.86
C LEU A 131 -8.01 -0.47 15.06
N SER A 132 -8.95 0.47 15.14
CA SER A 132 -10.08 0.45 16.05
C SER A 132 -11.36 0.50 15.22
N LEU A 133 -12.09 -0.61 15.19
CA LEU A 133 -13.35 -0.78 14.47
C LEU A 133 -14.51 -0.63 15.45
N ARG A 134 -15.55 0.11 15.04
CA ARG A 134 -16.75 0.38 15.82
C ARG A 134 -17.99 -0.02 15.04
N ASN A 135 -18.94 -0.65 15.72
CA ASN A 135 -20.24 -1.03 15.17
C ASN A 135 -20.15 -1.92 13.90
N ILE A 136 -19.31 -2.95 13.93
CA ILE A 136 -19.23 -3.97 12.87
C ILE A 136 -20.62 -4.60 12.64
N PRO A 137 -21.05 -4.84 11.38
CA PRO A 137 -20.29 -4.64 10.14
C PRO A 137 -20.44 -3.24 9.53
N ASN A 138 -21.43 -2.45 9.93
CA ASN A 138 -21.75 -1.15 9.34
C ASN A 138 -21.45 -0.01 10.33
N GLY A 139 -20.25 0.52 10.26
CA GLY A 139 -19.78 1.46 11.26
C GLY A 139 -18.57 2.27 10.83
N THR A 140 -17.63 2.49 11.75
CA THR A 140 -16.45 3.30 11.48
C THR A 140 -15.17 2.59 11.88
N PHE A 141 -14.06 3.03 11.30
CA PHE A 141 -12.74 2.67 11.78
C PHE A 141 -11.87 3.91 11.93
N THR A 142 -10.90 3.79 12.84
CA THR A 142 -9.73 4.67 12.91
C THR A 142 -8.50 3.79 12.99
N GLY A 143 -7.34 4.29 12.59
CA GLY A 143 -6.11 3.54 12.74
C GLY A 143 -4.86 4.32 12.41
N THR A 144 -3.74 3.63 12.56
CA THR A 144 -2.41 4.15 12.23
C THR A 144 -1.60 3.09 11.50
N LEU A 145 -0.80 3.53 10.52
CA LEU A 145 0.24 2.72 9.90
C LEU A 145 1.60 3.38 10.18
N VAL A 146 2.43 2.70 10.96
CA VAL A 146 3.75 3.21 11.36
C VAL A 146 4.83 2.17 11.11
N GLY A 147 5.85 2.53 10.35
CA GLY A 147 7.02 1.69 10.12
C GLY A 147 7.66 1.87 8.76
N SER A 148 8.72 1.10 8.52
CA SER A 148 9.56 1.22 7.34
C SER A 148 9.23 0.16 6.29
N PHE A 149 9.23 0.59 5.03
CA PHE A 149 9.05 -0.22 3.84
C PHE A 149 10.23 0.02 2.91
N GLN A 150 10.80 -1.05 2.38
CA GLN A 150 11.71 -0.98 1.24
C GLN A 150 10.86 -1.01 -0.03
N MET A 151 11.00 0.01 -0.87
CA MET A 151 10.35 0.09 -2.18
C MET A 151 11.34 -0.19 -3.30
N ALA A 152 10.84 -0.77 -4.39
CA ALA A 152 11.55 -0.96 -5.65
C ALA A 152 10.59 -0.72 -6.85
N GLY A 153 11.11 -0.30 -8.01
CA GLY A 153 10.32 0.04 -9.20
C GLY A 153 10.50 1.49 -9.63
N ASP A 154 9.42 2.18 -9.97
CA ASP A 154 9.46 3.59 -10.40
C ASP A 154 9.69 4.56 -9.22
N ILE A 155 9.34 4.12 -8.01
CA ILE A 155 9.69 4.79 -6.75
C ILE A 155 10.44 3.78 -5.89
N GLU A 156 11.64 4.16 -5.45
CA GLU A 156 12.57 3.25 -4.77
C GLU A 156 13.03 3.77 -3.41
N GLY A 157 13.86 2.97 -2.75
CA GLY A 157 14.47 3.32 -1.48
C GLY A 157 13.60 2.96 -0.28
N GLU A 158 14.14 3.26 0.90
CA GLU A 158 13.41 3.06 2.15
C GLU A 158 12.51 4.25 2.43
N VAL A 159 11.25 3.97 2.75
CA VAL A 159 10.31 4.96 3.28
C VAL A 159 9.87 4.55 4.67
N SER A 160 9.95 5.47 5.62
CA SER A 160 9.31 5.34 6.93
C SER A 160 8.00 6.11 6.94
N LEU A 161 6.89 5.38 7.08
CA LEU A 161 5.55 5.95 7.12
C LEU A 161 5.12 6.19 8.57
N ASN A 162 4.42 7.30 8.77
CA ASN A 162 3.66 7.59 9.98
C ASN A 162 2.31 8.19 9.58
N LEU A 163 1.33 7.31 9.40
CA LEU A 163 0.02 7.65 8.85
C LEU A 163 -1.07 7.42 9.88
N SER A 164 -2.05 8.31 9.87
CA SER A 164 -3.36 8.16 10.53
C SER A 164 -4.43 7.97 9.47
N MET A 165 -5.40 7.12 9.75
CA MET A 165 -6.50 6.81 8.85
C MET A 165 -7.83 6.74 9.58
N SER A 166 -8.90 7.10 8.89
CA SER A 166 -10.27 6.97 9.40
C SER A 166 -11.25 6.84 8.27
N GLY A 167 -12.36 6.17 8.52
CA GLY A 167 -13.43 6.06 7.52
C GLY A 167 -14.60 5.21 7.99
N GLN A 168 -15.43 4.80 7.04
CA GLN A 168 -16.56 3.90 7.28
C GLN A 168 -16.18 2.46 6.90
N ILE A 169 -16.83 1.51 7.57
CA ILE A 169 -16.81 0.09 7.23
C ILE A 169 -18.22 -0.38 6.89
N GLU A 170 -18.32 -1.38 6.03
CA GLU A 170 -19.58 -2.02 5.65
C GLU A 170 -19.41 -3.53 5.45
N ASP A 171 -20.53 -4.24 5.41
CA ASP A 171 -20.58 -5.63 4.97
C ASP A 171 -20.21 -5.72 3.49
N ASP A 172 -19.35 -6.67 3.13
CA ASP A 172 -18.96 -6.93 1.74
C ASP A 172 -19.99 -7.77 0.96
N GLY A 173 -21.08 -8.18 1.61
CA GLY A 173 -22.14 -9.03 1.06
C GLY A 173 -21.83 -10.53 1.16
N THR A 174 -20.68 -10.90 1.70
CA THR A 174 -20.25 -12.28 1.94
C THR A 174 -20.12 -12.62 3.43
N GLY A 175 -20.54 -11.69 4.30
CA GLY A 175 -20.40 -11.80 5.74
C GLY A 175 -19.02 -11.38 6.25
N LYS A 176 -18.21 -10.70 5.41
CA LYS A 176 -16.96 -10.07 5.84
C LYS A 176 -17.14 -8.55 5.90
N VAL A 177 -16.19 -7.91 6.55
CA VAL A 177 -16.15 -6.45 6.69
C VAL A 177 -15.13 -5.89 5.70
N ARG A 178 -15.48 -4.78 5.05
CA ARG A 178 -14.58 -4.01 4.20
C ARG A 178 -14.65 -2.52 4.53
N ARG A 179 -13.66 -1.76 4.06
CA ARG A 179 -13.74 -0.28 4.05
C ARG A 179 -14.77 0.13 3.01
N LYS A 180 -15.61 1.11 3.34
CA LYS A 180 -16.56 1.67 2.39
C LYS A 180 -15.83 2.64 1.45
N ALA A 181 -16.02 2.45 0.15
CA ALA A 181 -15.44 3.31 -0.87
C ALA A 181 -15.91 4.77 -0.72
N GLY A 182 -15.01 5.73 -0.98
CA GLY A 182 -15.23 7.17 -0.86
C GLY A 182 -15.30 7.70 0.57
N SER A 183 -14.95 6.89 1.58
CA SER A 183 -15.08 7.26 3.00
C SER A 183 -13.78 7.30 3.77
N THR A 184 -12.68 6.78 3.21
CA THR A 184 -11.41 6.67 3.94
C THR A 184 -10.59 7.92 3.71
N THR A 185 -10.23 8.62 4.77
CA THR A 185 -9.20 9.67 4.74
C THR A 185 -7.93 9.16 5.40
N VAL A 186 -6.80 9.36 4.74
CA VAL A 186 -5.46 9.05 5.27
C VAL A 186 -4.60 10.30 5.23
N THR A 187 -3.99 10.62 6.37
CA THR A 187 -3.08 11.75 6.54
C THR A 187 -1.82 11.34 7.29
N GLY A 188 -0.71 12.04 7.07
CA GLY A 188 0.52 11.80 7.82
C GLY A 188 1.75 12.11 6.99
N THR A 189 2.86 11.46 7.32
CA THR A 189 4.14 11.72 6.63
C THR A 189 4.83 10.45 6.13
N ALA A 190 5.55 10.64 5.04
CA ALA A 190 6.50 9.69 4.48
C ALA A 190 7.89 10.29 4.58
N LYS A 191 8.79 9.61 5.29
CA LYS A 191 10.17 10.04 5.46
C LYS A 191 11.10 9.16 4.63
N SER A 192 11.88 9.77 3.75
CA SER A 192 12.92 9.10 2.97
C SER A 192 14.20 8.90 3.81
N SER A 193 15.01 7.92 3.40
CA SER A 193 16.37 7.66 3.90
C SER A 193 17.28 8.88 3.87
N ASN A 194 17.13 9.75 2.87
CA ASN A 194 17.91 10.98 2.72
C ASN A 194 17.49 12.13 3.67
N GLY A 195 16.47 11.91 4.51
CA GLY A 195 16.02 12.86 5.52
C GLY A 195 14.89 13.80 5.07
N GLY A 196 14.42 13.70 3.82
CA GLY A 196 13.21 14.36 3.35
C GLY A 196 11.97 13.83 4.07
N GLU A 197 11.02 14.71 4.36
CA GLU A 197 9.73 14.37 4.97
C GLU A 197 8.62 15.04 4.17
N PHE A 198 7.67 14.23 3.70
CA PHE A 198 6.67 14.61 2.72
C PHE A 198 5.28 14.25 3.22
N GLN A 199 4.29 15.09 2.90
CA GLN A 199 2.93 14.92 3.35
C GLN A 199 2.22 13.85 2.52
N VAL A 200 1.52 12.96 3.21
CA VAL A 200 0.52 12.07 2.62
C VAL A 200 -0.84 12.62 3.02
N ASN A 201 -1.69 12.90 2.04
CA ASN A 201 -3.08 13.29 2.26
C ASN A 201 -3.94 12.75 1.10
N VAL A 202 -4.79 11.77 1.40
CA VAL A 202 -5.68 11.15 0.41
C VAL A 202 -7.06 10.92 0.99
N THR A 203 -8.06 10.95 0.10
CA THR A 203 -9.41 10.47 0.37
C THR A 203 -9.79 9.43 -0.69
N LEU A 204 -10.30 8.28 -0.23
CA LEU A 204 -10.51 7.06 -1.01
C LEU A 204 -11.90 6.47 -0.80
#